data_AF-A0A941R529-F1
#
_entry.id   AF-A0A941R529-F1
#
_cell.length_a   1.000
_cell.length_b   1.000
_cell.length_c   1.000
_cell.angle_alpha   90.00
_cell.angle_beta   90.00
_cell.angle_gamma   90.00
#
_symmetry.space_group_name_H-M   'P 1'
#
loop_
_entity.id
_entity.type
_entity.pdbx_description
1 polymer ?
#
loop_
_entity_poly.entity_id
_entity_poly.type
_entity_poly.pdbx_seq_one_letter_code
_entity_poly.pdbx_strand_id
1 'polypeptide(L)'
;MEIARYFDAVKERYGLSSDYALAKKLGIAQPEANLMRRGLKIPKPELCIKMAKLLDKNPVELLLIAQKDKAPKQAKEYWTLALTAVDVMLHVPKHPRYLPKKVEAIGRELKQLEAQTLTYEGAAANAEAVRLMETAERSVDAMMERWNIWKKGEALYPNYLLANQAAARRHVRIRRLLILTQAQMEDEATVADAIHVMDDQRRAGIKIFYAFREALVHSPTFQRLEEDFRKYGAAEDMNSAMFDREVLIFSQTYGTVPLGMVGTPTPITMINRLQISWKPEMIRELDPAPLFDMTRFVFDYQGPGPFHEQLTYFRGSIRELPIRAV
;
A
#
# COMPACT_ATOMS: atom_id res chain seq x y z
N MET A 1 10.89 -22.12 -32.10
CA MET A 1 10.67 -20.78 -31.51
C MET A 1 9.29 -20.34 -31.90
N GLU A 2 8.52 -19.82 -30.97
CA GLU A 2 7.14 -19.39 -31.17
C GLU A 2 7.05 -18.12 -32.04
N ILE A 3 8.02 -17.21 -31.90
CA ILE A 3 8.09 -15.97 -32.69
C ILE A 3 8.27 -16.24 -34.19
N ALA A 4 8.84 -17.39 -34.56
CA ALA A 4 9.06 -17.77 -35.96
C ALA A 4 7.74 -17.93 -36.73
N ARG A 5 6.67 -18.40 -36.07
CA ARG A 5 5.35 -18.59 -36.68
C ARG A 5 4.72 -17.27 -37.15
N TYR A 6 5.09 -16.15 -36.53
CA TYR A 6 4.61 -14.83 -36.92
C TYR A 6 5.17 -14.36 -38.26
N PHE A 7 6.33 -14.86 -38.68
CA PHE A 7 6.86 -14.63 -40.02
C PHE A 7 6.04 -15.37 -41.08
N ASP A 8 5.65 -16.62 -40.80
CA ASP A 8 4.77 -17.38 -41.68
C ASP A 8 3.37 -16.73 -41.75
N ALA A 9 2.83 -16.27 -40.61
CA ALA A 9 1.57 -15.53 -40.58
C ALA A 9 1.60 -14.24 -41.43
N VAL A 10 2.73 -13.51 -41.45
CA VAL A 10 2.89 -12.35 -42.35
C VAL A 10 2.92 -12.79 -43.81
N LYS A 11 3.57 -13.91 -44.14
CA LYS A 11 3.57 -14.45 -45.51
C LYS A 11 2.16 -14.81 -45.94
N GLU A 12 1.40 -15.49 -45.10
CA GLU A 12 0.02 -15.90 -45.38
C GLU A 12 -0.90 -14.69 -45.56
N ARG A 13 -0.90 -13.75 -44.61
CA ARG A 13 -1.78 -12.56 -44.66
C ARG A 13 -1.57 -11.69 -45.90
N TYR A 14 -0.35 -11.66 -46.44
CA TYR A 14 0.00 -10.84 -47.59
C TYR A 14 0.30 -11.65 -48.87
N GLY A 15 0.01 -12.96 -48.88
CA GLY A 15 0.20 -13.82 -50.06
C GLY A 15 1.64 -13.88 -50.57
N LEU A 16 2.64 -13.85 -49.67
CA LEU A 16 4.06 -13.78 -50.03
C LEU A 16 4.63 -15.18 -50.32
N SER A 17 4.96 -15.43 -51.59
CA SER A 17 5.46 -16.74 -52.06
C SER A 17 6.93 -17.04 -51.72
N SER A 18 7.73 -16.04 -51.33
CA SER A 18 9.17 -16.21 -51.08
C SER A 18 9.66 -15.47 -49.84
N ASP A 19 10.77 -15.95 -49.27
CA ASP A 19 11.44 -15.29 -48.15
C ASP A 19 12.06 -13.94 -48.58
N TYR A 20 12.34 -13.76 -49.88
CA TYR A 20 12.72 -12.46 -50.46
C TYR A 20 11.58 -11.45 -50.38
N ALA A 21 10.36 -11.84 -50.78
CA ALA A 21 9.19 -10.98 -50.68
C ALA A 21 8.85 -10.62 -49.23
N LEU A 22 8.98 -11.58 -48.31
CA LEU A 22 8.87 -11.37 -46.87
C LEU A 22 9.89 -10.35 -46.36
N ALA A 23 11.17 -10.53 -46.71
CA ALA A 23 12.25 -9.64 -46.30
C ALA A 23 12.02 -8.20 -46.79
N LYS A 24 11.57 -8.03 -48.05
CA LYS A 24 11.20 -6.71 -48.60
C LYS A 24 10.05 -6.07 -47.82
N LYS A 25 9.00 -6.84 -47.49
CA LYS A 25 7.85 -6.35 -46.71
C LYS A 25 8.26 -5.92 -45.30
N LEU A 26 9.12 -6.72 -44.67
CA LEU A 26 9.63 -6.47 -43.32
C LEU A 26 10.77 -5.45 -43.27
N GLY A 27 11.36 -5.09 -44.41
CA GLY A 27 12.48 -4.13 -44.49
C GLY A 27 13.77 -4.67 -43.88
N ILE A 28 14.02 -5.97 -44.05
CA ILE A 28 15.21 -6.67 -43.55
C ILE A 28 15.91 -7.40 -44.70
N ALA A 29 17.12 -7.91 -44.47
CA ALA A 29 17.82 -8.70 -45.48
C ALA A 29 17.21 -10.11 -45.61
N GLN A 30 17.20 -10.67 -46.82
CA GLN A 30 16.68 -12.03 -47.08
C GLN A 30 17.32 -13.12 -46.20
N PRO A 31 18.65 -13.15 -45.97
CA PRO A 31 19.25 -14.12 -45.07
C PRO A 31 18.70 -14.01 -43.64
N GLU A 32 18.42 -12.79 -43.17
CA GLU A 32 17.86 -12.57 -41.83
C GLU A 32 16.43 -13.08 -41.73
N ALA A 33 15.61 -12.81 -42.75
CA ALA A 33 14.24 -13.33 -42.82
C ALA A 33 14.22 -14.87 -42.76
N ASN A 34 15.12 -15.53 -43.49
CA ASN A 34 15.23 -16.99 -43.49
C ASN A 34 15.65 -17.54 -42.10
N LEU A 35 16.67 -16.94 -41.48
CA LEU A 35 17.14 -17.37 -40.16
C LEU A 35 16.07 -17.20 -39.07
N MET A 36 15.34 -16.09 -39.07
CA MET A 36 14.28 -15.84 -38.10
C MET A 36 13.07 -16.75 -38.30
N ARG A 37 12.65 -16.98 -39.56
CA ARG A 37 11.56 -17.90 -39.90
C ARG A 37 11.88 -19.35 -39.53
N ARG A 38 13.15 -19.77 -39.62
CA ARG A 38 13.60 -21.08 -39.15
C ARG A 38 13.78 -21.16 -37.62
N GLY A 39 13.56 -20.07 -36.89
CA GLY A 39 13.78 -20.01 -35.44
C GLY A 39 15.26 -20.14 -35.04
N LEU A 40 16.17 -19.70 -35.91
CA LEU A 40 17.62 -19.68 -35.66
C LEU A 40 18.10 -18.31 -35.17
N LYS A 41 17.28 -17.25 -35.31
CA LYS A 41 17.59 -15.89 -34.88
C LYS A 41 16.34 -15.23 -34.27
N ILE A 42 16.53 -14.52 -33.17
CA ILE A 42 15.45 -13.75 -32.51
C ILE A 42 15.35 -12.37 -33.18
N PRO A 43 14.14 -11.91 -33.55
CA PRO A 43 13.94 -10.57 -34.08
C PRO A 43 14.23 -9.47 -33.05
N LYS A 44 14.68 -8.31 -33.54
CA LYS A 44 14.82 -7.09 -32.71
C LYS A 44 13.44 -6.50 -32.37
N PRO A 45 13.32 -5.72 -31.29
CA PRO A 45 12.05 -5.12 -30.88
C PRO A 45 11.30 -4.36 -31.98
N GLU A 46 12.02 -3.60 -32.81
CA GLU A 46 11.45 -2.80 -33.89
C GLU A 46 10.76 -3.69 -34.93
N LEU A 47 11.35 -4.86 -35.20
CA LEU A 47 10.79 -5.83 -36.13
C LEU A 47 9.57 -6.54 -35.54
N CYS A 48 9.58 -6.85 -34.23
CA CYS A 48 8.39 -7.37 -33.53
C CYS A 48 7.21 -6.39 -33.62
N ILE A 49 7.45 -5.10 -33.37
CA ILE A 49 6.43 -4.05 -33.46
C ILE A 49 5.90 -3.93 -34.90
N LYS A 50 6.78 -3.98 -35.89
CA LYS A 50 6.40 -3.94 -37.31
C LYS A 50 5.54 -5.14 -37.70
N MET A 51 5.92 -6.35 -37.29
CA MET A 51 5.12 -7.57 -37.53
C MET A 51 3.76 -7.47 -36.83
N ALA A 52 3.71 -6.99 -35.59
CA ALA A 52 2.46 -6.81 -34.85
C ALA A 52 1.51 -5.86 -35.59
N LYS A 53 2.02 -4.72 -36.08
CA LYS A 53 1.25 -3.77 -36.89
C LYS A 53 0.72 -4.38 -38.19
N LEU A 54 1.53 -5.18 -38.89
CA LEU A 54 1.12 -5.87 -40.12
C LEU A 54 0.08 -6.95 -39.87
N LEU A 55 0.13 -7.60 -38.71
CA LEU A 55 -0.77 -8.67 -38.31
C LEU A 55 -1.96 -8.19 -37.48
N ASP A 56 -2.11 -6.87 -37.29
CA ASP A 56 -3.15 -6.29 -36.42
C ASP A 56 -3.20 -6.96 -35.04
N LYS A 57 -2.01 -7.17 -34.46
CA LYS A 57 -1.79 -7.78 -33.16
C LYS A 57 -1.18 -6.79 -32.18
N ASN A 58 -1.26 -7.10 -30.89
CA ASN A 58 -0.66 -6.27 -29.86
C ASN A 58 0.89 -6.33 -29.96
N PRO A 59 1.59 -5.19 -30.09
CA PRO A 59 3.05 -5.16 -30.11
C PRO A 59 3.72 -5.76 -28.87
N VAL A 60 3.11 -5.62 -27.70
CA VAL A 60 3.62 -6.14 -26.42
C VAL A 60 3.63 -7.67 -26.42
N GLU A 61 2.60 -8.31 -26.99
CA GLU A 61 2.51 -9.77 -27.13
C GLU A 61 3.73 -10.32 -27.89
N LEU A 62 4.01 -9.80 -29.09
CA LEU A 62 5.13 -10.29 -29.92
C LEU A 62 6.50 -9.97 -29.29
N LEU A 63 6.64 -8.86 -28.57
CA LEU A 63 7.86 -8.53 -27.83
C LEU A 63 8.14 -9.56 -26.74
N LEU A 64 7.13 -9.93 -25.95
CA LEU A 64 7.25 -10.90 -24.87
C LEU A 64 7.50 -12.32 -25.42
N ILE A 65 6.87 -12.70 -26.53
CA ILE A 65 7.14 -13.98 -27.20
C ILE A 65 8.62 -14.04 -27.65
N ALA A 66 9.14 -12.97 -28.25
CA ALA A 66 10.54 -12.90 -28.66
C ALA A 66 11.51 -13.01 -27.47
N GLN A 67 11.22 -12.34 -26.34
CA GLN A 67 12.03 -12.46 -25.13
C GLN A 67 11.94 -13.86 -24.51
N LYS A 68 10.76 -14.50 -24.51
CA LYS A 68 10.58 -15.87 -24.06
C LYS A 68 11.43 -16.85 -24.87
N ASP A 69 11.46 -16.70 -26.19
CA ASP A 69 12.27 -17.54 -27.07
C ASP A 69 13.78 -17.33 -26.86
N LYS A 70 14.20 -16.12 -26.49
CA LYS A 70 15.58 -15.78 -26.14
C LYS A 70 16.01 -16.31 -24.77
N ALA A 71 15.08 -16.42 -23.82
CA ALA A 71 15.39 -16.73 -22.42
C ALA A 71 15.91 -18.16 -22.20
N PRO A 72 16.80 -18.37 -21.20
CA PRO A 72 17.23 -19.70 -20.79
C PRO A 72 16.05 -20.52 -20.23
N LYS A 73 16.12 -21.85 -20.28
CA LYS A 73 15.00 -22.76 -19.89
C LYS A 73 14.40 -22.41 -18.52
N GLN A 74 15.24 -22.14 -17.53
CA GLN A 74 14.82 -21.79 -16.17
C GLN A 74 14.02 -20.48 -16.08
N ALA A 75 14.22 -19.55 -17.03
CA ALA A 75 13.53 -18.27 -17.04
C ALA A 75 12.28 -18.23 -17.94
N LYS A 76 12.04 -19.26 -18.77
CA LYS A 76 10.89 -19.29 -19.70
C LYS A 76 9.54 -19.29 -19.00
N GLU A 77 9.47 -19.80 -17.77
CA GLU A 77 8.26 -19.77 -16.95
C GLU A 77 7.87 -18.33 -16.59
N TYR A 78 8.82 -17.45 -16.23
CA TYR A 78 8.54 -16.04 -15.95
C TYR A 78 7.99 -15.29 -17.17
N TRP A 79 8.49 -15.58 -18.36
CA TRP A 79 7.98 -14.98 -19.60
C TRP A 79 6.64 -15.56 -20.03
N THR A 80 6.37 -16.83 -19.74
CA THR A 80 5.05 -17.43 -19.96
C THR A 80 4.00 -16.77 -19.06
N LEU A 81 4.35 -16.51 -17.79
CA LEU A 81 3.49 -15.76 -16.87
C LEU A 81 3.22 -14.33 -17.36
N ALA A 82 4.23 -13.62 -17.87
CA ALA A 82 4.06 -12.29 -18.44
C ALA A 82 3.14 -12.28 -19.67
N LEU A 83 3.25 -13.29 -20.54
CA LEU A 83 2.36 -13.45 -21.70
C LEU A 83 0.91 -13.72 -21.29
N THR A 84 0.68 -14.60 -20.30
CA THR A 84 -0.66 -14.87 -19.79
C THR A 84 -1.28 -13.62 -19.16
N ALA A 85 -0.50 -12.77 -18.48
CA ALA A 85 -0.99 -11.52 -17.92
C ALA A 85 -1.47 -10.54 -19.00
N VAL A 86 -0.70 -10.41 -20.10
CA VAL A 86 -1.09 -9.59 -21.25
C VAL A 86 -2.33 -10.13 -21.95
N ASP A 87 -2.42 -11.45 -22.16
CA ASP A 87 -3.59 -12.07 -22.79
C ASP A 87 -4.88 -11.86 -21.97
N VAL A 88 -4.79 -12.01 -20.65
CA VAL A 88 -5.88 -11.73 -19.71
C VAL A 88 -6.31 -10.26 -19.75
N MET A 89 -5.35 -9.32 -19.80
CA MET A 89 -5.66 -7.89 -19.89
C MET A 89 -6.34 -7.52 -21.21
N LEU A 90 -6.07 -8.25 -22.29
CA LEU A 90 -6.62 -7.98 -23.62
C LEU A 90 -7.96 -8.69 -23.87
N HIS A 91 -8.20 -9.84 -23.24
CA HIS A 91 -9.39 -10.66 -23.44
C HIS A 91 -10.21 -10.83 -22.15
N VAL A 92 -10.51 -9.74 -21.44
CA VAL A 92 -11.40 -9.78 -20.27
C VAL A 92 -12.79 -10.27 -20.70
N PRO A 93 -13.24 -11.48 -20.28
CA PRO A 93 -14.57 -11.96 -20.63
C PRO A 93 -15.60 -11.08 -19.95
N LYS A 94 -16.59 -10.57 -20.71
CA LYS A 94 -17.65 -9.71 -20.15
C LYS A 94 -18.39 -10.37 -18.99
N HIS A 95 -18.44 -11.70 -18.93
CA HIS A 95 -18.90 -12.48 -17.77
C HIS A 95 -18.12 -13.80 -17.63
N PRO A 96 -17.12 -13.91 -16.72
CA PRO A 96 -16.43 -15.17 -16.47
C PRO A 96 -17.12 -15.92 -15.31
N ARG A 97 -17.63 -17.13 -15.58
CA ARG A 97 -18.13 -18.03 -14.50
C ARG A 97 -17.02 -18.52 -13.57
N TYR A 98 -15.75 -18.41 -13.99
CA TYR A 98 -14.58 -18.69 -13.16
C TYR A 98 -13.44 -17.72 -13.53
N LEU A 99 -13.20 -16.72 -12.68
CA LEU A 99 -12.00 -15.88 -12.74
C LEU A 99 -10.85 -16.66 -12.08
N PRO A 100 -9.69 -16.86 -12.75
CA PRO A 100 -8.51 -17.31 -12.03
C PRO A 100 -8.19 -16.31 -10.93
N LYS A 101 -7.88 -16.78 -9.70
CA LYS A 101 -7.70 -15.92 -8.50
C LYS A 101 -6.81 -14.68 -8.72
N LYS A 102 -5.81 -14.78 -9.61
CA LYS A 102 -4.93 -13.67 -9.98
C LYS A 102 -5.60 -12.62 -10.87
N VAL A 103 -6.46 -13.03 -11.81
CA VAL A 103 -7.27 -12.13 -12.65
C VAL A 103 -8.33 -11.44 -11.82
N GLU A 104 -8.90 -12.16 -10.85
CA GLU A 104 -9.79 -11.55 -9.87
C GLU A 104 -9.07 -10.51 -9.01
N ALA A 105 -7.85 -10.79 -8.54
CA ALA A 105 -7.03 -9.83 -7.80
C ALA A 105 -6.72 -8.57 -8.64
N ILE A 106 -6.24 -8.73 -9.87
CA ILE A 106 -5.94 -7.61 -10.78
C ILE A 106 -7.24 -6.84 -11.14
N GLY A 107 -8.33 -7.54 -11.41
CA GLY A 107 -9.61 -6.91 -11.71
C GLY A 107 -10.21 -6.17 -10.51
N ARG A 108 -9.99 -6.68 -9.28
CA ARG A 108 -10.32 -5.98 -8.04
C ARG A 108 -9.45 -4.74 -7.89
N GLU A 109 -8.13 -4.84 -8.10
CA GLU A 109 -7.20 -3.71 -8.05
C GLU A 109 -7.53 -2.63 -9.09
N LEU A 110 -7.87 -2.99 -10.33
CA LEU A 110 -8.26 -2.03 -11.36
C LEU A 110 -9.59 -1.32 -11.02
N LYS A 111 -10.60 -2.06 -10.55
CA LYS A 111 -11.86 -1.45 -10.06
C LYS A 111 -11.62 -0.56 -8.84
N GLN A 112 -10.68 -0.94 -8.00
CA GLN A 112 -10.24 -0.18 -6.84
C GLN A 112 -9.52 1.11 -7.25
N LEU A 113 -8.65 1.06 -8.26
CA LEU A 113 -8.01 2.24 -8.86
C LEU A 113 -9.05 3.19 -9.47
N GLU A 114 -10.03 2.65 -10.22
CA GLU A 114 -11.17 3.43 -10.73
C GLU A 114 -12.01 4.05 -9.60
N ALA A 115 -12.19 3.30 -8.50
CA ALA A 115 -12.86 3.78 -7.29
C ALA A 115 -11.97 4.63 -6.38
N GLN A 116 -10.72 4.91 -6.78
CA GLN A 116 -9.71 5.68 -6.04
C GLN A 116 -9.43 5.16 -4.63
N THR A 117 -9.57 3.85 -4.42
CA THR A 117 -9.45 3.16 -3.12
C THR A 117 -8.80 1.79 -3.29
N LEU A 118 -7.72 1.48 -2.59
CA LEU A 118 -7.07 0.17 -2.55
C LEU A 118 -7.26 -0.49 -1.18
N THR A 119 -7.47 -1.80 -1.16
CA THR A 119 -7.59 -2.56 0.09
C THR A 119 -6.53 -3.66 0.15
N TYR A 120 -5.72 -3.63 1.20
CA TYR A 120 -4.66 -4.59 1.45
C TYR A 120 -4.98 -5.45 2.68
N GLU A 121 -4.54 -6.70 2.65
CA GLU A 121 -4.77 -7.66 3.73
C GLU A 121 -3.45 -8.30 4.21
N GLY A 122 -3.42 -8.69 5.48
CA GLY A 122 -2.31 -9.42 6.10
C GLY A 122 -0.97 -8.70 6.01
N ALA A 123 0.08 -9.41 5.59
CA ALA A 123 1.43 -8.84 5.54
C ALA A 123 1.56 -7.64 4.58
N ALA A 124 0.77 -7.60 3.50
CA ALA A 124 0.81 -6.50 2.54
C ALA A 124 0.33 -5.18 3.16
N ALA A 125 -0.72 -5.22 4.00
CA ALA A 125 -1.24 -4.05 4.71
C ALA A 125 -0.15 -3.33 5.53
N ASN A 126 0.78 -4.09 6.11
CA ASN A 126 1.83 -3.54 6.95
C ASN A 126 3.00 -2.95 6.14
N ALA A 127 3.29 -3.50 4.97
CA ALA A 127 4.36 -3.04 4.11
C ALA A 127 4.00 -1.74 3.38
N GLU A 128 2.75 -1.57 2.96
CA GLU A 128 2.34 -0.39 2.17
C GLU A 128 2.42 0.92 2.95
N ALA A 129 2.07 0.92 4.23
CA ALA A 129 2.21 2.10 5.07
C ALA A 129 3.69 2.55 5.20
N VAL A 130 4.65 1.62 5.16
CA VAL A 130 6.08 1.94 5.14
C VAL A 130 6.49 2.49 3.77
N ARG A 131 6.02 1.89 2.67
CA ARG A 131 6.29 2.36 1.29
C ARG A 131 5.76 3.77 1.03
N LEU A 132 4.60 4.11 1.57
CA LEU A 132 4.07 5.48 1.47
C LEU A 132 4.97 6.50 2.19
N MET A 133 5.58 6.12 3.31
CA MET A 133 6.54 6.99 4.00
C MET A 133 7.81 7.23 3.18
N GLU A 134 8.23 6.27 2.35
CA GLU A 134 9.37 6.43 1.43
C GLU A 134 9.08 7.40 0.28
N THR A 135 7.81 7.54 -0.11
CA THR A 135 7.38 8.36 -1.25
C THR A 135 6.83 9.72 -0.85
N ALA A 136 6.37 9.90 0.40
CA ALA A 136 5.91 11.18 0.93
C ALA A 136 6.93 12.30 0.70
N GLU A 137 6.48 13.47 0.28
CA GLU A 137 7.37 14.59 -0.08
C GLU A 137 7.28 15.78 0.89
N ARG A 138 6.10 16.07 1.44
CA ARG A 138 5.85 17.34 2.14
C ARG A 138 5.45 17.12 3.60
N SER A 139 4.44 16.29 3.85
CA SER A 139 3.88 16.13 5.18
C SER A 139 3.17 14.80 5.40
N VAL A 140 3.19 14.34 6.65
CA VAL A 140 2.36 13.22 7.11
C VAL A 140 1.67 13.61 8.42
N ASP A 141 0.35 13.55 8.45
CA ASP A 141 -0.46 13.75 9.65
C ASP A 141 -1.12 12.43 10.04
N ALA A 142 -0.76 11.88 11.20
CA ALA A 142 -1.23 10.57 11.65
C ALA A 142 -1.95 10.62 12.99
N MET A 143 -3.03 9.86 13.14
CA MET A 143 -3.80 9.70 14.38
C MET A 143 -3.87 8.21 14.72
N MET A 144 -3.58 7.82 15.97
CA MET A 144 -3.59 6.42 16.37
C MET A 144 -4.06 6.19 17.81
N GLU A 145 -5.02 5.30 17.95
CA GLU A 145 -5.47 4.72 19.23
C GLU A 145 -4.69 3.45 19.58
N ARG A 146 -4.30 2.69 18.56
CA ARG A 146 -3.48 1.49 18.72
C ARG A 146 -2.02 1.82 18.43
N TRP A 147 -1.40 2.56 19.35
CA TRP A 147 -0.01 3.04 19.26
C TRP A 147 1.04 1.99 19.64
N ASN A 148 0.63 0.96 20.38
CA ASN A 148 1.50 -0.12 20.86
C ASN A 148 2.19 -0.90 19.72
N ILE A 149 1.68 -0.85 18.49
CA ILE A 149 2.33 -1.46 17.31
C ILE A 149 3.72 -0.88 17.01
N TRP A 150 4.07 0.26 17.61
CA TRP A 150 5.40 0.87 17.54
C TRP A 150 6.22 0.66 18.81
N LYS A 151 5.84 -0.28 19.67
CA LYS A 151 6.68 -0.64 20.82
C LYS A 151 7.90 -1.41 20.34
N LYS A 152 9.05 -1.16 20.97
CA LYS A 152 10.27 -1.93 20.71
C LYS A 152 10.04 -3.42 20.97
N GLY A 153 10.32 -4.26 19.97
CA GLY A 153 10.06 -5.70 20.00
C GLY A 153 8.83 -6.11 19.21
N GLU A 154 7.96 -5.17 18.83
CA GLU A 154 6.85 -5.44 17.92
C GLU A 154 7.33 -5.53 16.47
N ALA A 155 6.61 -6.33 15.67
CA ALA A 155 7.01 -6.66 14.29
C ALA A 155 7.13 -5.42 13.36
N LEU A 156 6.39 -4.34 13.65
CA LEU A 156 6.38 -3.13 12.82
C LEU A 156 7.42 -2.09 13.25
N TYR A 157 7.93 -2.18 14.49
CA TYR A 157 8.74 -1.12 15.07
C TYR A 157 10.02 -0.77 14.28
N PRO A 158 10.90 -1.72 13.91
CA PRO A 158 12.17 -1.37 13.28
C PRO A 158 11.99 -0.70 11.92
N ASN A 159 11.09 -1.23 11.10
CA ASN A 159 10.87 -0.76 9.73
C ASN A 159 10.20 0.63 9.72
N TYR A 160 9.21 0.85 10.58
CA TYR A 160 8.54 2.15 10.69
C TYR A 160 9.47 3.23 11.21
N LEU A 161 10.30 2.94 12.22
CA LEU A 161 11.22 3.93 12.78
C LEU A 161 12.26 4.37 11.73
N LEU A 162 12.82 3.42 10.98
CA LEU A 162 13.78 3.71 9.91
C LEU A 162 13.15 4.55 8.78
N ALA A 163 11.95 4.20 8.35
CA ALA A 163 11.23 4.95 7.32
C ALA A 163 10.90 6.38 7.78
N ASN A 164 10.47 6.56 9.02
CA ASN A 164 10.21 7.89 9.59
C ASN A 164 11.48 8.74 9.65
N GLN A 165 12.60 8.17 10.08
CA GLN A 165 13.90 8.87 10.11
C GLN A 165 14.35 9.27 8.70
N ALA A 166 14.16 8.39 7.71
CA ALA A 166 14.48 8.69 6.33
C ALA A 166 13.62 9.84 5.79
N ALA A 167 12.31 9.82 6.05
CA ALA A 167 11.40 10.91 5.67
C ALA A 167 11.75 12.24 6.38
N ALA A 168 12.05 12.21 7.67
CA ALA A 168 12.47 13.40 8.41
C ALA A 168 13.79 14.00 7.85
N ARG A 169 14.76 13.16 7.46
CA ARG A 169 15.98 13.61 6.76
C ARG A 169 15.71 14.23 5.39
N ARG A 170 14.64 13.80 4.71
CA ARG A 170 14.14 14.43 3.47
C ARG A 170 13.31 15.70 3.74
N HIS A 171 13.25 16.17 4.98
CA HIS A 171 12.47 17.35 5.43
C HIS A 171 10.95 17.20 5.31
N VAL A 172 10.43 15.97 5.28
CA VAL A 172 8.98 15.72 5.38
C VAL A 172 8.50 16.11 6.78
N ARG A 173 7.47 16.95 6.87
CA ARG A 173 6.87 17.35 8.15
C ARG A 173 5.93 16.27 8.67
N ILE A 174 6.35 15.55 9.70
CA ILE A 174 5.54 14.47 10.30
C ILE A 174 4.94 14.97 11.63
N ARG A 175 3.61 14.98 11.72
CA ARG A 175 2.85 15.18 12.96
C ARG A 175 2.10 13.90 13.31
N ARG A 176 2.05 13.57 14.59
CA ARG A 176 1.41 12.34 15.04
C ARG A 176 0.71 12.51 16.37
N LEU A 177 -0.55 12.10 16.41
CA LEU A 177 -1.41 12.15 17.57
C LEU A 177 -1.63 10.74 18.12
N LEU A 178 -1.20 10.50 19.36
CA LEU A 178 -1.56 9.30 20.12
C LEU A 178 -2.83 9.58 20.92
N ILE A 179 -3.87 8.79 20.70
CA ILE A 179 -5.10 8.84 21.49
C ILE A 179 -5.02 7.71 22.52
N LEU A 180 -4.92 8.08 23.79
CA LEU A 180 -4.67 7.19 24.90
C LEU A 180 -5.99 6.99 25.66
N THR A 181 -6.37 5.74 25.93
CA THR A 181 -7.58 5.47 26.71
C THR A 181 -7.27 5.48 28.20
N GLN A 182 -8.28 5.74 29.04
CA GLN A 182 -8.15 5.65 30.48
C GLN A 182 -7.65 4.26 30.90
N ALA A 183 -8.21 3.20 30.33
CA ALA A 183 -7.81 1.82 30.65
C ALA A 183 -6.32 1.57 30.36
N GLN A 184 -5.79 2.09 29.25
CA GLN A 184 -4.35 2.03 28.96
C GLN A 184 -3.53 2.83 29.97
N MET A 185 -4.05 3.97 30.41
CA MET A 185 -3.35 4.91 31.28
C MET A 185 -3.52 4.61 32.77
N GLU A 186 -4.19 3.52 33.16
CA GLU A 186 -4.25 3.01 34.54
C GLU A 186 -3.10 2.04 34.84
N ASP A 187 -2.57 1.36 33.82
CA ASP A 187 -1.44 0.45 33.95
C ASP A 187 -0.10 1.18 33.79
N GLU A 188 0.72 1.20 34.83
CA GLU A 188 2.02 1.88 34.84
C GLU A 188 2.99 1.29 33.79
N ALA A 189 2.89 0.00 33.47
CA ALA A 189 3.71 -0.59 32.41
C ALA A 189 3.32 -0.05 31.02
N THR A 190 2.02 0.03 30.74
CA THR A 190 1.49 0.62 29.50
C THR A 190 1.80 2.12 29.40
N VAL A 191 1.77 2.85 30.51
CA VAL A 191 2.19 4.27 30.57
C VAL A 191 3.67 4.41 30.19
N ALA A 192 4.55 3.58 30.77
CA ALA A 192 5.98 3.59 30.43
C ALA A 192 6.21 3.27 28.95
N ASP A 193 5.49 2.29 28.40
CA ASP A 193 5.54 1.96 26.97
C ASP A 193 5.12 3.13 26.08
N ALA A 194 4.05 3.85 26.43
CA ALA A 194 3.59 5.01 25.69
C ALA A 194 4.66 6.11 25.65
N ILE A 195 5.28 6.39 26.81
CA ILE A 195 6.38 7.36 26.94
C ILE A 195 7.56 6.95 26.07
N HIS A 196 7.96 5.68 26.09
CA HIS A 196 9.05 5.16 25.25
C HIS A 196 8.76 5.34 23.76
N VAL A 197 7.54 5.01 23.32
CA VAL A 197 7.12 5.21 21.92
C VAL A 197 7.18 6.68 21.55
N MET A 198 6.64 7.58 22.38
CA MET A 198 6.66 9.02 22.10
C MET A 198 8.09 9.58 22.06
N ASP A 199 8.96 9.16 22.98
CA ASP A 199 10.36 9.56 23.01
C ASP A 199 11.13 9.11 21.77
N ASP A 200 10.96 7.85 21.35
CA ASP A 200 11.64 7.30 20.17
C ASP A 200 11.22 8.04 18.90
N GLN A 201 9.93 8.30 18.73
CA GLN A 201 9.41 9.00 17.56
C GLN A 201 9.84 10.47 17.57
N ARG A 202 9.85 11.12 18.74
CA ARG A 202 10.37 12.50 18.88
C ARG A 202 11.85 12.58 18.51
N ARG A 203 12.67 11.62 18.98
CA ARG A 203 14.10 11.52 18.62
C ARG A 203 14.31 11.28 17.12
N ALA A 204 13.34 10.65 16.45
CA ALA A 204 13.35 10.48 15.00
C ALA A 204 12.97 11.76 14.21
N GLY A 205 12.69 12.88 14.89
CA GLY A 205 12.35 14.17 14.26
C GLY A 205 10.86 14.36 14.01
N ILE A 206 10.00 13.54 14.64
CA ILE A 206 8.55 13.63 14.49
C ILE A 206 7.96 14.54 15.55
N LYS A 207 7.00 15.39 15.18
CA LYS A 207 6.24 16.18 16.15
C LYS A 207 5.13 15.32 16.75
N ILE A 208 5.26 15.00 18.03
CA ILE A 208 4.34 14.11 18.74
C ILE A 208 3.35 14.92 19.57
N PHE A 209 2.09 14.51 19.48
CA PHE A 209 0.98 14.99 20.26
C PHE A 209 0.30 13.81 20.92
N TYR A 210 -0.39 14.07 22.03
CA TYR A 210 -1.22 13.10 22.70
C TYR A 210 -2.54 13.70 23.15
N ALA A 211 -3.57 12.86 23.27
CA ALA A 211 -4.86 13.19 23.81
C ALA A 211 -5.40 12.01 24.60
N PHE A 212 -6.29 12.27 25.56
CA PHE A 212 -7.01 11.21 26.25
C PHE A 212 -8.39 11.01 25.62
N ARG A 213 -8.73 9.77 25.25
CA ARG A 213 -9.93 9.44 24.48
C ARG A 213 -11.19 9.96 25.16
N GLU A 214 -11.32 9.75 26.47
CA GLU A 214 -12.48 10.12 27.28
C GLU A 214 -12.67 11.64 27.38
N ALA A 215 -11.59 12.42 27.29
CA ALA A 215 -11.70 13.87 27.18
C ALA A 215 -12.03 14.30 25.73
N LEU A 216 -11.44 13.63 24.75
CA LEU A 216 -11.55 13.97 23.34
C LEU A 216 -12.94 13.72 22.77
N VAL A 217 -13.66 12.70 23.25
CA VAL A 217 -15.06 12.41 22.87
C VAL A 217 -16.05 13.52 23.22
N HIS A 218 -15.67 14.48 24.06
CA HIS A 218 -16.50 15.66 24.32
C HIS A 218 -16.34 16.76 23.27
N SER A 219 -15.43 16.59 22.30
CA SER A 219 -15.26 17.52 21.19
C SER A 219 -16.18 17.18 20.00
N PRO A 220 -16.98 18.13 19.50
CA PRO A 220 -17.77 17.93 18.28
C PRO A 220 -16.93 17.53 17.06
N THR A 221 -15.69 18.05 16.97
CA THR A 221 -14.77 17.73 15.87
C THR A 221 -14.38 16.26 15.89
N PHE A 222 -14.09 15.71 17.07
CA PHE A 222 -13.71 14.31 17.19
C PHE A 222 -14.90 13.38 17.01
N GLN A 223 -16.06 13.73 17.57
CA GLN A 223 -17.30 12.96 17.37
C GLN A 223 -17.64 12.81 15.89
N ARG A 224 -17.62 13.92 15.13
CA ARG A 224 -17.86 13.89 13.69
C ARG A 224 -16.84 13.03 12.95
N LEU A 225 -15.56 13.20 13.27
CA LEU A 225 -14.49 12.42 12.65
C LEU A 225 -14.67 10.91 12.92
N GLU A 226 -15.03 10.53 14.15
CA GLU A 226 -15.30 9.14 14.52
C GLU A 226 -16.50 8.56 13.76
N GLU A 227 -17.59 9.34 13.63
CA GLU A 227 -18.75 8.96 12.82
C GLU A 227 -18.38 8.75 11.35
N ASP A 228 -17.57 9.65 10.79
CA ASP A 228 -17.10 9.56 9.40
C ASP A 228 -16.20 8.31 9.22
N PHE A 229 -15.25 8.03 10.13
CA PHE A 229 -14.44 6.80 10.09
C PHE A 229 -15.32 5.54 10.17
N ARG A 230 -16.33 5.53 11.05
CA ARG A 230 -17.27 4.42 11.19
C ARG A 230 -18.08 4.18 9.92
N LYS A 231 -18.54 5.26 9.26
CA LYS A 231 -19.26 5.21 7.96
C LYS A 231 -18.43 4.54 6.87
N TYR A 232 -17.10 4.70 6.88
CA TYR A 232 -16.19 4.08 5.90
C TYR A 232 -15.63 2.71 6.33
N GLY A 233 -16.13 2.15 7.44
CA GLY A 233 -15.74 0.81 7.90
C GLY A 233 -14.33 0.76 8.50
N ALA A 234 -13.89 1.84 9.15
CA ALA A 234 -12.69 1.82 9.96
C ALA A 234 -12.85 0.86 11.16
N ALA A 235 -11.71 0.43 11.70
CA ALA A 235 -11.68 -0.33 12.94
C ALA A 235 -12.21 0.49 14.12
N GLU A 236 -12.61 -0.19 15.19
CA GLU A 236 -13.04 0.44 16.44
C GLU A 236 -11.95 1.33 17.03
N ASP A 237 -10.72 0.81 17.14
CA ASP A 237 -9.55 1.64 17.42
C ASP A 237 -9.13 2.35 16.14
N MET A 238 -9.24 3.68 16.11
CA MET A 238 -8.94 4.46 14.92
C MET A 238 -7.42 4.64 14.75
N ASN A 239 -6.86 4.06 13.68
CA ASN A 239 -5.55 4.41 13.18
C ASN A 239 -5.64 4.90 11.73
N SER A 240 -5.11 6.08 11.47
CA SER A 240 -5.06 6.68 10.14
C SER A 240 -3.81 7.53 9.93
N ALA A 241 -3.44 7.73 8.66
CA ALA A 241 -2.41 8.68 8.27
C ALA A 241 -2.75 9.33 6.92
N MET A 242 -2.56 10.65 6.86
CA MET A 242 -2.72 11.49 5.69
C MET A 242 -1.34 11.88 5.17
N PHE A 243 -1.02 11.50 3.93
CA PHE A 243 0.22 11.79 3.24
C PHE A 243 -0.02 12.90 2.23
N ASP A 244 0.73 13.99 2.37
CA ASP A 244 0.73 15.16 1.48
C ASP A 244 -0.65 15.80 1.23
N ARG A 245 -1.65 15.46 2.05
CA ARG A 245 -3.08 15.77 1.86
C ARG A 245 -3.68 15.20 0.56
N GLU A 246 -3.05 14.16 0.03
CA GLU A 246 -3.42 13.53 -1.23
C GLU A 246 -3.76 12.05 -1.06
N VAL A 247 -3.14 11.37 -0.10
CA VAL A 247 -3.36 9.95 0.15
C VAL A 247 -3.68 9.72 1.61
N LEU A 248 -4.86 9.14 1.86
CA LEU A 248 -5.29 8.69 3.16
C LEU A 248 -5.07 7.19 3.29
N ILE A 249 -4.56 6.74 4.44
CA ILE A 249 -4.66 5.35 4.86
C ILE A 249 -5.40 5.24 6.18
N PHE A 250 -6.14 4.15 6.36
CA PHE A 250 -6.72 3.82 7.66
C PHE A 250 -6.92 2.31 7.84
N SER A 251 -6.84 1.87 9.09
CA SER A 251 -7.07 0.48 9.48
C SER A 251 -8.55 0.16 9.48
N GLN A 252 -8.93 -0.94 8.83
CA GLN A 252 -10.31 -1.46 8.85
C GLN A 252 -10.47 -2.59 9.87
N THR A 253 -9.46 -3.45 10.01
CA THR A 253 -9.46 -4.53 11.01
C THR A 253 -8.07 -4.81 11.54
N TYR A 254 -8.02 -5.27 12.79
CA TYR A 254 -6.83 -5.82 13.42
C TYR A 254 -6.97 -7.33 13.59
N GLY A 255 -5.83 -8.02 13.63
CA GLY A 255 -5.77 -9.45 13.91
C GLY A 255 -4.58 -9.77 14.79
N THR A 256 -4.60 -10.94 15.41
CA THR A 256 -3.48 -11.45 16.20
C THR A 256 -2.80 -12.56 15.43
N VAL A 257 -1.49 -12.46 15.23
CA VAL A 257 -0.69 -13.54 14.64
C VAL A 257 0.37 -14.01 15.62
N PRO A 258 0.72 -15.31 15.62
CA PRO A 258 1.82 -15.81 16.43
C PRO A 258 3.17 -15.38 15.82
N LEU A 259 4.01 -14.72 16.63
CA LEU A 259 5.40 -14.43 16.30
C LEU A 259 6.32 -15.51 16.88
N GLY A 260 7.22 -16.03 16.04
CA GLY A 260 8.21 -17.04 16.40
C GLY A 260 7.88 -18.42 15.86
N MET A 261 8.89 -19.09 15.27
CA MET A 261 8.79 -20.45 14.73
C MET A 261 9.31 -21.53 15.71
N VAL A 262 9.99 -21.11 16.79
CA VAL A 262 10.66 -21.99 17.75
C VAL A 262 10.39 -21.46 19.17
N GLY A 263 9.83 -22.32 20.04
CA GLY A 263 9.39 -21.95 21.40
C GLY A 263 7.90 -21.56 21.49
N THR A 264 7.49 -21.00 22.63
CA THR A 264 6.11 -20.53 22.83
C THR A 264 5.86 -19.29 21.97
N PRO A 265 4.94 -19.34 20.98
CA PRO A 265 4.70 -18.20 20.10
C PRO A 265 4.14 -17.02 20.88
N THR A 266 4.67 -15.83 20.65
CA THR A 266 4.16 -14.60 21.27
C THR A 266 3.07 -14.02 20.38
N PRO A 267 1.84 -13.80 20.88
CA PRO A 267 0.79 -13.17 20.09
C PRO A 267 1.16 -11.71 19.81
N ILE A 268 1.24 -11.33 18.54
CA ILE A 268 1.42 -9.94 18.12
C ILE A 268 0.17 -9.44 17.42
N THR A 269 -0.25 -8.21 17.73
CA THR A 269 -1.35 -7.57 17.01
C THR A 269 -0.82 -6.94 15.72
N MET A 270 -1.47 -7.23 14.61
CA MET A 270 -1.15 -6.67 13.29
C MET A 270 -2.36 -6.02 12.66
N ILE A 271 -2.11 -5.06 11.77
CA ILE A 271 -3.15 -4.53 10.87
C ILE A 271 -3.49 -5.66 9.90
N ASN A 272 -4.71 -6.19 10.01
CA ASN A 272 -5.18 -7.30 9.21
C ASN A 272 -5.78 -6.82 7.88
N ARG A 273 -6.45 -5.67 7.90
CA ARG A 273 -6.94 -5.00 6.68
C ARG A 273 -6.69 -3.49 6.76
N LEU A 274 -6.05 -2.96 5.73
CA LEU A 274 -5.78 -1.53 5.55
C LEU A 274 -6.47 -1.06 4.26
N GLN A 275 -7.07 0.13 4.30
CA GLN A 275 -7.53 0.82 3.10
C GLN A 275 -6.65 2.04 2.82
N ILE A 276 -6.28 2.21 1.56
CA ILE A 276 -5.61 3.40 1.00
C ILE A 276 -6.63 4.09 0.10
N SER A 277 -6.75 5.40 0.18
CA SER A 277 -7.70 6.18 -0.61
C SER A 277 -7.07 7.49 -1.05
N TRP A 278 -7.29 7.85 -2.30
CA TRP A 278 -7.06 9.21 -2.82
C TRP A 278 -8.37 9.82 -3.33
N LYS A 279 -9.50 9.32 -2.83
CA LYS A 279 -10.83 9.81 -3.15
C LYS A 279 -11.05 11.18 -2.46
N PRO A 280 -11.32 12.27 -3.21
CA PRO A 280 -11.39 13.62 -2.64
C PRO A 280 -12.37 13.77 -1.49
N GLU A 281 -13.53 13.10 -1.55
CA GLU A 281 -14.53 13.19 -0.49
C GLU A 281 -14.02 12.54 0.80
N MET A 282 -13.35 11.39 0.70
CA MET A 282 -12.78 10.69 1.87
C MET A 282 -11.61 11.46 2.47
N ILE A 283 -10.74 12.05 1.64
CA ILE A 283 -9.63 12.89 2.10
C ILE A 283 -10.17 14.04 2.96
N ARG A 284 -11.25 14.69 2.50
CA ARG A 284 -11.86 15.82 3.21
C ARG A 284 -12.58 15.40 4.50
N GLU A 285 -13.31 14.29 4.47
CA GLU A 285 -14.11 13.82 5.62
C GLU A 285 -13.24 13.19 6.72
N LEU A 286 -12.14 12.53 6.34
CA LEU A 286 -11.30 11.77 7.25
C LEU A 286 -9.95 12.45 7.56
N ASP A 287 -9.82 13.74 7.26
CA ASP A 287 -8.59 14.51 7.55
C ASP A 287 -8.40 14.66 9.07
N PRO A 288 -7.31 14.12 9.67
CA PRO A 288 -7.03 14.29 11.09
C PRO A 288 -6.43 15.66 11.42
N ALA A 289 -6.04 16.46 10.42
CA ALA A 289 -5.38 17.76 10.64
C ALA A 289 -6.10 18.69 11.63
N PRO A 290 -7.44 18.82 11.64
CA PRO A 290 -8.16 19.67 12.58
C PRO A 290 -7.99 19.28 14.05
N LEU A 291 -7.70 18.02 14.36
CA LEU A 291 -7.49 17.58 15.75
C LEU A 291 -6.23 18.21 16.35
N PHE A 292 -5.17 18.37 15.56
CA PHE A 292 -3.90 18.92 16.04
C PHE A 292 -4.00 20.37 16.53
N ASP A 293 -5.03 21.11 16.07
CA ASP A 293 -5.25 22.49 16.44
C ASP A 293 -6.13 22.61 17.71
N MET A 294 -6.60 21.48 18.27
CA MET A 294 -7.44 21.44 19.47
C MET A 294 -6.62 21.50 20.76
N THR A 295 -6.00 22.64 21.05
CA THR A 295 -5.09 22.84 22.19
C THR A 295 -5.69 22.55 23.58
N ARG A 296 -7.03 22.51 23.71
CA ARG A 296 -7.72 22.12 24.95
C ARG A 296 -7.64 20.61 25.24
N PHE A 297 -7.58 19.78 24.20
CA PHE A 297 -7.69 18.32 24.31
C PHE A 297 -6.46 17.59 23.77
N VAL A 298 -5.68 18.25 22.92
CA VAL A 298 -4.50 17.72 22.26
C VAL A 298 -3.27 18.50 22.74
N PHE A 299 -2.32 17.75 23.29
CA PHE A 299 -1.14 18.29 23.97
C PHE A 299 0.13 17.95 23.19
N ASP A 300 1.06 18.90 23.06
CA ASP A 300 2.39 18.66 22.49
C ASP A 300 3.24 17.86 23.49
N TYR A 301 3.87 16.78 23.03
CA TYR A 301 4.69 15.93 23.89
C TYR A 301 6.08 16.54 24.12
N GLN A 302 6.25 17.20 25.26
CA GLN A 302 7.51 17.84 25.66
C GLN A 302 8.43 16.95 26.50
N GLY A 303 7.97 15.75 26.89
CA GLY A 303 8.73 14.76 27.62
C GLY A 303 7.92 14.11 28.74
N PRO A 304 8.53 13.18 29.51
CA PRO A 304 7.82 12.40 30.51
C PRO A 304 7.21 13.23 31.64
N GLY A 305 7.90 14.26 32.12
CA GLY A 305 7.43 15.11 33.23
C GLY A 305 6.09 15.80 32.95
N PRO A 306 6.00 16.68 31.93
CA PRO A 306 4.74 17.32 31.55
C PRO A 306 3.63 16.32 31.20
N PHE A 307 3.99 15.17 30.62
CA PHE A 307 3.03 14.10 30.34
C PHE A 307 2.43 13.51 31.61
N HIS A 308 3.25 13.19 32.62
CA HIS A 308 2.77 12.68 33.90
C HIS A 308 1.90 13.70 34.64
N GLU A 309 2.26 14.98 34.64
CA GLU A 309 1.44 16.04 35.24
C GLU A 309 0.05 16.09 34.60
N GLN A 310 -0.01 16.05 33.26
CA GLN A 310 -1.26 16.05 32.53
C GLN A 310 -2.08 14.77 32.76
N LEU A 311 -1.42 13.61 32.87
CA LEU A 311 -2.06 12.34 33.21
C LEU A 311 -2.65 12.35 34.62
N THR A 312 -1.93 12.90 35.61
CA THR A 312 -2.43 13.04 36.98
C THR A 312 -3.65 13.95 37.03
N TYR A 313 -3.62 15.08 36.32
CA TYR A 313 -4.77 15.97 36.18
C TYR A 313 -5.97 15.25 35.55
N PHE A 314 -5.75 14.50 34.46
CA PHE A 314 -6.78 13.72 33.79
C PHE A 314 -7.41 12.67 34.73
N ARG A 315 -6.58 11.86 35.42
CA ARG A 315 -7.02 10.87 36.43
C ARG A 315 -7.83 11.53 37.55
N GLY A 316 -7.49 12.77 37.94
CA GLY A 316 -8.24 13.55 38.92
C GLY A 316 -9.61 14.01 38.39
N SER A 317 -9.64 14.59 37.19
CA SER A 317 -10.86 15.14 36.57
C SER A 317 -11.95 14.09 36.31
N ILE A 318 -11.57 12.85 36.02
CA ILE A 318 -12.52 11.74 35.81
C ILE A 318 -13.16 11.28 37.12
N ARG A 319 -12.43 11.31 38.23
CA ARG A 319 -12.96 10.93 39.54
C ARG A 319 -14.02 11.92 40.06
N GLU A 320 -14.06 13.13 39.51
CA GLU A 320 -15.04 14.17 39.83
C GLU A 320 -16.27 14.16 38.91
N LEU A 321 -16.27 13.37 37.83
CA LEU A 321 -17.44 13.20 36.98
C LEU A 321 -18.38 12.16 37.62
N PRO A 322 -19.63 12.51 37.97
CA PRO A 322 -20.57 11.54 38.49
C PRO A 322 -20.83 10.48 37.42
N ILE A 323 -20.70 9.21 37.80
CA ILE A 323 -21.13 8.06 37.03
C ILE A 323 -22.61 8.29 36.66
N ARG A 324 -22.89 8.82 35.48
CA ARG A 324 -24.23 8.74 34.92
C ARG A 324 -24.43 7.28 34.54
N ALA A 325 -25.24 6.61 35.36
CA ALA A 325 -25.75 5.29 35.09
C ALA A 325 -26.29 5.22 33.66
N VAL A 326 -25.93 4.12 32.99
CA VAL A 326 -26.49 3.66 31.71
C VAL A 326 -28.01 3.60 31.78
#